data_AF-A0A8C1TA89-F1
#
_entry.id   AF-A0A8C1TA89-F1
#
_cell.length_a   1.000
_cell.length_b   1.000
_cell.length_c   1.000
_cell.angle_alpha   90.00
_cell.angle_beta   90.00
_cell.angle_gamma   90.00
#
_symmetry.space_group_name_H-M   'P 1'
#
loop_
_entity.id
_entity.type
_entity.pdbx_description
1 polymer ?
#
loop_
_entity_poly.entity_id
_entity_poly.type
_entity_poly.pdbx_seq_one_letter_code
_entity_poly.pdbx_strand_id
1 'polypeptide(L)'
;MPQTADPITHGEDVNTWLRGMTDSGAPKTSELLLFLIIILILRRFLTQDSSQNNNHEELVKITSSLSYAFTTQLKLSDKHITHLQEELTRAQRRIDKLEVKVQDQLKVPNEWEQETTEQVKKLQAALAAAQLNHQHATAAQKDLVSRLQYAEQLLEKTKNDIRDKNSEISALKDHLERYRTEMDNLTQQLDDTNDELYMVRKELQYAYEQKQEPRKEKLLLASSLLSTAESHIQELAYDERSEGAQPKTSPVFATQPFPANERKPPVQDLGAAHGMTIKDLNKLSENISRFNQNSTEGHDIQAYLQDIEFHMEMRPHVTDRDRLCILRATSSPEVRNFLDRQPSHTKSNYQRLCEVLIKEFTDPESEHGLLTALETKQGRQETPQAYYNRLRQAYFGAHNKPDLEEDVNFKSLFLKNLHPGVSHHLGVMACL
;
A
#
# COMPACT_ATOMS: atom_id res chain seq x y z
N MET A 1 26.50 -38.13 -85.27
CA MET A 1 27.68 -38.03 -86.14
C MET A 1 27.30 -37.29 -87.42
N PRO A 2 27.46 -35.96 -87.48
CA PRO A 2 27.59 -35.26 -88.75
C PRO A 2 28.98 -35.55 -89.35
N GLN A 3 29.11 -35.55 -90.67
CA GLN A 3 30.38 -35.79 -91.34
C GLN A 3 31.25 -34.53 -91.33
N THR A 4 32.41 -34.58 -90.69
CA THR A 4 33.47 -33.57 -90.86
C THR A 4 34.20 -33.83 -92.17
N ALA A 5 33.92 -33.04 -93.20
CA ALA A 5 34.71 -33.04 -94.43
C ALA A 5 36.06 -32.33 -94.20
N ASP A 6 37.14 -32.83 -94.80
CA ASP A 6 38.47 -32.21 -94.72
C ASP A 6 38.50 -30.91 -95.57
N PRO A 7 38.79 -29.73 -94.98
CA PRO A 7 38.69 -28.43 -95.66
C PRO A 7 39.93 -28.10 -96.53
N ILE A 8 40.61 -29.11 -97.06
CA ILE A 8 42.00 -28.98 -97.58
C ILE A 8 42.05 -28.75 -99.10
N THR A 9 41.00 -29.08 -99.86
CA THR A 9 41.05 -29.13 -101.33
C THR A 9 40.80 -27.80 -102.06
N HIS A 10 40.25 -26.75 -101.43
CA HIS A 10 40.11 -25.43 -102.05
C HIS A 10 40.44 -24.29 -101.08
N GLY A 11 41.38 -23.42 -101.46
CA GLY A 11 41.96 -22.39 -100.58
C GLY A 11 41.06 -21.19 -100.26
N GLU A 12 39.87 -21.08 -100.87
CA GLU A 12 38.93 -19.98 -100.60
C GLU A 12 38.11 -20.21 -99.32
N ASP A 13 37.81 -21.47 -98.98
CA ASP A 13 36.93 -21.81 -97.86
C ASP A 13 37.55 -21.51 -96.49
N VAL A 14 38.86 -21.71 -96.34
CA VAL A 14 39.59 -21.47 -95.08
C VAL A 14 39.41 -20.03 -94.57
N ASN A 15 39.39 -19.03 -95.45
CA ASN A 15 39.20 -17.62 -95.05
C ASN A 15 37.77 -17.34 -94.58
N THR A 16 36.78 -18.08 -95.11
CA THR A 16 35.37 -17.99 -94.72
C THR A 16 35.14 -18.69 -93.39
N TRP A 17 35.72 -19.89 -93.22
CA TRP A 17 35.71 -20.66 -91.98
C TRP A 17 36.34 -19.89 -90.81
N LEU A 18 37.53 -19.30 -91.01
CA LEU A 18 38.21 -18.49 -90.00
C LEU A 18 37.38 -17.29 -89.55
N ARG A 19 36.71 -16.59 -90.49
CA ARG A 19 35.82 -15.46 -90.18
C ARG A 19 34.65 -15.89 -89.29
N GLY A 20 33.93 -16.95 -89.67
CA GLY A 20 32.81 -17.46 -88.89
C GLY A 20 33.21 -17.93 -87.49
N MET A 21 34.45 -18.40 -87.31
CA MET A 21 34.96 -18.82 -86.01
C MET A 21 35.45 -17.65 -85.14
N THR A 22 35.95 -16.54 -85.72
CA THR A 22 36.30 -15.32 -84.97
C THR A 22 35.09 -14.59 -84.38
N ASP A 23 33.91 -14.69 -84.99
CA ASP A 23 32.69 -14.01 -84.50
C ASP A 23 32.06 -14.71 -83.27
N SER A 24 32.50 -15.92 -82.91
CA SER A 24 31.93 -16.73 -81.81
C SER A 24 32.38 -16.35 -80.38
N GLY A 25 33.19 -15.29 -80.22
CA GLY A 25 33.28 -14.49 -78.99
C GLY A 25 33.91 -15.09 -77.72
N ALA A 26 34.23 -16.39 -77.68
CA ALA A 26 34.78 -17.01 -76.47
C ALA A 26 36.33 -16.83 -76.36
N PRO A 27 36.87 -16.40 -75.20
CA PRO A 27 38.29 -16.07 -75.07
C PRO A 27 39.20 -17.31 -75.10
N LYS A 28 38.84 -18.38 -74.37
CA LYS A 28 39.64 -19.63 -74.32
C LYS A 28 39.74 -20.36 -75.67
N THR A 29 38.80 -20.15 -76.58
CA THR A 29 38.89 -20.71 -77.93
C THR A 29 39.83 -19.92 -78.82
N SER A 30 40.15 -18.65 -78.52
CA SER A 30 40.97 -17.79 -79.39
C SER A 30 42.47 -18.18 -79.41
N GLU A 31 43.05 -18.52 -78.26
CA GLU A 31 44.42 -19.06 -78.19
C GLU A 31 44.52 -20.40 -78.94
N LEU A 32 43.54 -21.28 -78.71
CA LEU A 32 43.42 -22.56 -79.42
C LEU A 32 43.28 -22.35 -80.93
N LEU A 33 42.54 -21.33 -81.38
CA LEU A 33 42.37 -20.94 -82.78
C LEU A 33 43.70 -20.53 -83.41
N LEU A 34 44.51 -19.72 -82.71
CA LEU A 34 45.83 -19.30 -83.16
C LEU A 34 46.77 -20.51 -83.31
N PHE A 35 46.79 -21.41 -82.32
CA PHE A 35 47.53 -22.68 -82.44
C PHE A 35 47.05 -23.52 -83.62
N LEU A 36 45.73 -23.62 -83.86
CA LEU A 36 45.15 -24.40 -84.95
C LEU A 36 45.51 -23.80 -86.33
N ILE A 37 45.47 -22.47 -86.47
CA ILE A 37 45.97 -21.75 -87.66
C ILE A 37 47.45 -22.05 -87.92
N ILE A 38 48.29 -21.91 -86.88
CA ILE A 38 49.74 -22.15 -86.99
C ILE A 38 50.03 -23.60 -87.37
N ILE A 39 49.33 -24.56 -86.78
CA ILE A 39 49.43 -25.99 -87.13
C ILE A 39 49.00 -26.25 -88.57
N LEU A 40 47.90 -25.65 -89.05
CA LEU A 40 47.45 -25.80 -90.44
C LEU A 40 48.46 -25.20 -91.45
N ILE A 41 49.03 -24.03 -91.15
CA ILE A 41 50.06 -23.39 -91.98
C ILE A 41 51.34 -24.24 -92.01
N LEU A 42 51.84 -24.69 -90.85
CA LEU A 42 53.02 -25.56 -90.78
C LEU A 42 52.80 -26.89 -91.52
N ARG A 43 51.61 -27.49 -91.41
CA ARG A 43 51.26 -28.74 -92.09
C ARG A 43 51.21 -28.58 -93.62
N ARG A 44 50.70 -27.44 -94.11
CA ARG A 44 50.73 -27.07 -95.55
C ARG A 44 52.17 -26.86 -96.04
N PHE A 45 53.02 -26.21 -95.24
CA PHE A 45 54.42 -25.97 -95.57
C PHE A 45 55.25 -27.27 -95.60
N LEU A 46 54.98 -28.20 -94.68
CA LEU A 46 55.63 -29.52 -94.60
C LEU A 46 55.19 -30.53 -95.68
N THR A 47 54.11 -30.26 -96.41
CA THR A 47 53.58 -31.15 -97.48
C THR A 47 53.94 -30.69 -98.89
N GLN A 48 54.74 -29.63 -99.04
CA GLN A 48 55.02 -29.01 -100.33
C GLN A 48 56.34 -29.50 -100.94
N ASP A 49 56.24 -30.44 -101.89
CA ASP A 49 57.39 -31.08 -102.54
C ASP A 49 58.22 -30.11 -103.40
N SER A 50 59.56 -30.23 -103.34
CA SER A 50 60.47 -29.12 -103.62
C SER A 50 60.91 -28.97 -105.09
N SER A 51 59.98 -28.76 -106.04
CA SER A 51 60.33 -28.78 -107.49
C SER A 51 59.67 -27.76 -108.44
N GLN A 52 58.77 -26.87 -108.01
CA GLN A 52 58.04 -25.95 -108.90
C GLN A 52 58.10 -24.47 -108.45
N ASN A 53 58.11 -23.54 -109.42
CA ASN A 53 58.58 -22.16 -109.26
C ASN A 53 57.55 -21.14 -108.68
N ASN A 54 56.55 -21.59 -107.93
CA ASN A 54 55.39 -20.76 -107.54
C ASN A 54 55.40 -20.27 -106.07
N ASN A 55 56.50 -20.47 -105.35
CA ASN A 55 56.58 -20.27 -103.89
C ASN A 55 56.21 -18.87 -103.40
N HIS A 56 56.47 -17.81 -104.18
CA HIS A 56 56.32 -16.43 -103.70
C HIS A 56 54.85 -15.99 -103.54
N GLU A 57 53.94 -16.47 -104.39
CA GLU A 57 52.52 -16.08 -104.33
C GLU A 57 51.82 -16.72 -103.11
N GLU A 58 52.06 -18.02 -102.89
CA GLU A 58 51.54 -18.74 -101.73
C GLU A 58 52.13 -18.21 -100.42
N LEU A 59 53.42 -17.85 -100.39
CA LEU A 59 54.04 -17.21 -99.23
C LEU A 59 53.38 -15.86 -98.89
N VAL A 60 53.03 -15.05 -99.90
CA VAL A 60 52.31 -13.78 -99.70
C VAL A 60 50.90 -14.01 -99.18
N LYS A 61 50.15 -15.01 -99.69
CA LYS A 61 48.82 -15.38 -99.18
C LYS A 61 48.90 -15.83 -97.71
N ILE A 62 49.84 -16.71 -97.38
CA ILE A 62 50.06 -17.19 -96.01
C ILE A 62 50.42 -16.01 -95.09
N THR A 63 51.37 -15.16 -95.48
CA THR A 63 51.76 -13.97 -94.70
C THR A 63 50.61 -12.99 -94.50
N SER A 64 49.77 -12.78 -95.52
CA SER A 64 48.59 -11.91 -95.45
C SER A 64 47.53 -12.47 -94.49
N SER A 65 47.17 -13.75 -94.62
CA SER A 65 46.20 -14.41 -93.73
C SER A 65 46.68 -14.45 -92.27
N LEU A 66 47.97 -14.70 -92.05
CA LEU A 66 48.59 -14.69 -90.72
C LEU A 66 48.62 -13.27 -90.11
N SER A 67 48.95 -12.24 -90.91
CA SER A 67 48.89 -10.84 -90.50
C SER A 67 47.46 -10.41 -90.14
N TYR A 68 46.46 -10.85 -90.91
CA TYR A 68 45.05 -10.61 -90.59
C TYR A 68 44.63 -11.29 -89.27
N ALA A 69 44.99 -12.57 -89.07
CA ALA A 69 44.70 -13.31 -87.84
C ALA A 69 45.35 -12.69 -86.60
N PHE A 70 46.62 -12.27 -86.68
CA PHE A 70 47.26 -11.52 -85.59
C PHE A 70 46.59 -10.16 -85.35
N THR A 71 46.19 -9.46 -86.40
CA THR A 71 45.52 -8.15 -86.29
C THR A 71 44.12 -8.27 -85.64
N THR A 72 43.36 -9.32 -85.96
CA THR A 72 42.06 -9.55 -85.32
C THR A 72 42.21 -10.02 -83.88
N GLN A 73 43.19 -10.88 -83.58
CA GLN A 73 43.48 -11.33 -82.20
C GLN A 73 43.96 -10.16 -81.31
N LEU A 74 44.80 -9.26 -81.82
CA LEU A 74 45.19 -8.02 -81.12
C LEU A 74 43.96 -7.17 -80.76
N LYS A 75 43.06 -6.94 -81.72
CA LYS A 75 41.82 -6.18 -81.48
C LYS A 75 40.85 -6.88 -80.53
N LEU A 76 40.86 -8.21 -80.45
CA LEU A 76 40.07 -8.97 -79.48
C LEU A 76 40.68 -8.87 -78.06
N SER A 77 42.00 -8.97 -77.95
CA SER A 77 42.72 -8.78 -76.69
C SER A 77 42.55 -7.37 -76.12
N ASP A 78 42.62 -6.34 -76.95
CA ASP A 78 42.47 -4.93 -76.56
C ASP A 78 41.05 -4.63 -76.03
N LYS A 79 40.02 -5.20 -76.67
CA LYS A 79 38.64 -5.22 -76.14
C LYS A 79 38.51 -5.95 -74.80
N HIS A 80 39.24 -7.06 -74.61
CA HIS A 80 39.21 -7.79 -73.35
C HIS A 80 39.88 -7.01 -72.21
N ILE A 81 41.02 -6.36 -72.49
CA ILE A 81 41.74 -5.51 -71.53
C ILE A 81 40.85 -4.34 -71.09
N THR A 82 40.22 -3.63 -72.03
CA THR A 82 39.31 -2.52 -71.71
C THR A 82 38.08 -2.97 -70.91
N HIS A 83 37.49 -4.13 -71.22
CA HIS A 83 36.41 -4.71 -70.41
C HIS A 83 36.86 -5.04 -68.97
N LEU A 84 38.02 -5.68 -68.80
CA LEU A 84 38.57 -6.00 -67.47
C LEU A 84 38.86 -4.73 -66.67
N GLN A 85 39.34 -3.67 -67.33
CA GLN A 85 39.60 -2.38 -66.70
C GLN A 85 38.32 -1.66 -66.28
N GLU A 86 37.21 -1.81 -67.02
CA GLU A 86 35.91 -1.29 -66.60
C GLU A 86 35.35 -2.08 -65.41
N GLU A 87 35.42 -3.42 -65.41
CA GLU A 87 35.01 -4.25 -64.26
C GLU A 87 35.81 -3.91 -63.01
N LEU A 88 37.13 -3.75 -63.12
CA LEU A 88 38.00 -3.34 -62.00
C LEU A 88 37.58 -1.96 -61.46
N THR A 89 37.33 -0.99 -62.35
CA THR A 89 36.83 0.34 -61.97
C THR A 89 35.46 0.28 -61.30
N ARG A 90 34.57 -0.62 -61.75
CA ARG A 90 33.23 -0.84 -61.19
C ARG A 90 33.29 -1.56 -59.85
N ALA A 91 34.24 -2.47 -59.66
CA ALA A 91 34.52 -3.14 -58.39
C ALA A 91 35.07 -2.14 -57.36
N GLN A 92 36.05 -1.31 -57.73
CA GLN A 92 36.61 -0.28 -56.85
C GLN A 92 35.50 0.66 -56.33
N ARG A 93 34.68 1.23 -57.23
CA ARG A 93 33.53 2.08 -56.85
C ARG A 93 32.52 1.40 -55.92
N ARG A 94 32.46 0.07 -55.89
CA ARG A 94 31.64 -0.70 -54.93
C ARG A 94 32.34 -0.87 -53.58
N ILE A 95 33.66 -1.00 -53.57
CA ILE A 95 34.48 -1.01 -52.35
C ILE A 95 34.40 0.36 -51.68
N ASP A 96 34.71 1.46 -52.40
CA ASP A 96 34.66 2.83 -51.88
C ASP A 96 33.29 3.15 -51.25
N LYS A 97 32.20 2.73 -51.92
CA LYS A 97 30.81 2.93 -51.45
C LYS A 97 30.44 2.05 -50.25
N LEU A 98 31.11 0.93 -50.02
CA LEU A 98 30.94 0.10 -48.83
C LEU A 98 31.79 0.64 -47.67
N GLU A 99 33.01 1.11 -47.94
CA GLU A 99 33.91 1.73 -46.97
C GLU A 99 33.28 2.98 -46.34
N VAL A 100 32.74 3.90 -47.15
CA VAL A 100 31.98 5.07 -46.65
C VAL A 100 30.80 4.63 -45.78
N LYS A 101 30.03 3.62 -46.18
CA LYS A 101 28.90 3.10 -45.38
C LYS A 101 29.33 2.52 -44.04
N VAL A 102 30.46 1.80 -43.99
CA VAL A 102 31.02 1.25 -42.76
C VAL A 102 31.53 2.38 -41.87
N GLN A 103 32.19 3.39 -42.44
CA GLN A 103 32.68 4.56 -41.72
C GLN A 103 31.54 5.42 -41.14
N ASP A 104 30.42 5.56 -41.85
CA ASP A 104 29.23 6.25 -41.35
C ASP A 104 28.54 5.45 -40.23
N GLN A 105 28.41 4.12 -40.37
CA GLN A 105 27.89 3.27 -39.29
C GLN A 105 28.77 3.30 -38.03
N LEU A 106 30.09 3.43 -38.18
CA LEU A 106 31.04 3.59 -37.07
C LEU A 106 31.02 4.99 -36.42
N LYS A 107 30.28 5.97 -36.96
CA LYS A 107 30.06 7.29 -36.33
C LYS A 107 28.76 7.39 -35.54
N VAL A 108 27.81 6.48 -35.78
CA VAL A 108 26.51 6.42 -35.10
C VAL A 108 26.51 5.86 -33.64
N PRO A 109 27.52 5.13 -33.11
CA PRO A 109 27.41 4.51 -31.77
C PRO A 109 27.09 5.44 -30.59
N ASN A 110 27.54 6.70 -30.65
CA ASN A 110 27.56 7.61 -29.51
C ASN A 110 26.18 7.82 -28.84
N GLU A 111 25.09 7.92 -29.60
CA GLU A 111 23.77 8.23 -29.01
C GLU A 111 23.22 7.06 -28.19
N TRP A 112 23.37 5.82 -28.67
CA TRP A 112 22.89 4.62 -27.97
C TRP A 112 23.82 4.22 -26.81
N GLU A 113 25.13 4.39 -26.95
CA GLU A 113 26.09 4.20 -25.85
C GLU A 113 25.90 5.27 -24.75
N GLN A 114 25.56 6.51 -25.12
CA GLN A 114 25.19 7.55 -24.15
C GLN A 114 23.85 7.26 -23.47
N GLU A 115 22.81 6.84 -24.22
CA GLU A 115 21.52 6.49 -23.61
C GLU A 115 21.66 5.31 -22.63
N THR A 116 22.32 4.23 -23.04
CA THR A 116 22.51 3.03 -22.19
C THR A 116 23.35 3.35 -20.96
N THR A 117 24.39 4.19 -21.05
CA THR A 117 25.17 4.60 -19.87
C THR A 117 24.38 5.52 -18.93
N GLU A 118 23.52 6.42 -19.43
CA GLU A 118 22.60 7.18 -18.57
C GLU A 118 21.51 6.32 -17.92
N GLN A 119 20.97 5.32 -18.63
CA GLN A 119 20.06 4.33 -18.04
C GLN A 119 20.75 3.53 -16.93
N VAL A 120 22.00 3.10 -17.11
CA VAL A 120 22.79 2.42 -16.06
C VAL A 120 23.02 3.32 -14.84
N LYS A 121 23.40 4.61 -15.03
CA LYS A 121 23.53 5.58 -13.93
C LYS A 121 22.21 5.74 -13.17
N LYS A 122 21.09 5.87 -13.88
CA LYS A 122 19.74 6.00 -13.30
C LYS A 122 19.35 4.77 -12.48
N LEU A 123 19.67 3.56 -12.96
CA LEU A 123 19.44 2.31 -12.23
C LEU A 123 20.35 2.19 -11.00
N GLN A 124 21.62 2.59 -11.09
CA GLN A 124 22.52 2.63 -9.92
C GLN A 124 22.04 3.63 -8.85
N ALA A 125 21.57 4.82 -9.25
CA ALA A 125 20.99 5.80 -8.34
C ALA A 125 19.70 5.28 -7.67
N ALA A 126 18.83 4.63 -8.43
CA ALA A 126 17.62 4.00 -7.90
C ALA A 126 17.94 2.85 -6.92
N LEU A 127 18.95 2.03 -7.21
CA LEU A 127 19.42 0.96 -6.33
C LEU A 127 19.99 1.51 -5.01
N ALA A 128 20.80 2.57 -5.07
CA ALA A 128 21.33 3.23 -3.87
C ALA A 128 20.22 3.84 -3.00
N ALA A 129 19.22 4.49 -3.62
CA ALA A 129 18.05 5.01 -2.92
C ALA A 129 17.21 3.88 -2.29
N ALA A 130 17.01 2.76 -2.98
CA ALA A 130 16.31 1.59 -2.44
C ALA A 130 17.05 0.97 -1.25
N GLN A 131 18.39 0.87 -1.31
CA GLN A 131 19.22 0.39 -0.20
C GLN A 131 19.13 1.32 1.03
N LEU A 132 19.19 2.64 0.83
CA LEU A 132 19.05 3.63 1.91
C LEU A 132 17.65 3.55 2.55
N ASN A 133 16.59 3.46 1.74
CA ASN A 133 15.22 3.30 2.22
C ASN A 133 15.04 1.98 3.00
N HIS A 134 15.65 0.89 2.56
CA HIS A 134 15.62 -0.39 3.27
C HIS A 134 16.35 -0.31 4.63
N GLN A 135 17.47 0.39 4.72
CA GLN A 135 18.16 0.65 5.99
C GLN A 135 17.30 1.48 6.96
N HIS A 136 16.66 2.55 6.48
CA HIS A 136 15.74 3.36 7.29
C HIS A 136 14.51 2.56 7.75
N ALA A 137 13.91 1.74 6.88
CA ALA A 137 12.80 0.86 7.24
C ALA A 137 13.19 -0.16 8.32
N THR A 138 14.39 -0.76 8.18
CA THR A 138 14.92 -1.72 9.18
C THR A 138 15.20 -1.05 10.52
N ALA A 139 15.71 0.19 10.52
CA ALA A 139 15.92 0.97 11.74
C ALA A 139 14.59 1.35 12.42
N ALA A 140 13.58 1.78 11.65
CA ALA A 140 12.24 2.08 12.16
C ALA A 140 11.52 0.83 12.70
N GLN A 141 11.68 -0.33 12.05
CA GLN A 141 11.17 -1.60 12.55
C GLN A 141 11.81 -1.96 13.90
N LYS A 142 13.11 -1.71 14.08
CA LYS A 142 13.81 -1.96 15.35
C LYS A 142 13.34 -1.04 16.50
N ASP A 143 13.04 0.23 16.22
CA ASP A 143 12.40 1.14 17.19
C ASP A 143 10.97 0.67 17.55
N LEU A 144 10.19 0.26 16.56
CA LEU A 144 8.83 -0.23 16.81
C LEU A 144 8.83 -1.48 17.69
N VAL A 145 9.76 -2.42 17.47
CA VAL A 145 9.91 -3.64 18.29
C VAL A 145 10.33 -3.33 19.73
N SER A 146 11.30 -2.43 19.96
CA SER A 146 11.72 -2.09 21.34
C SER A 146 10.61 -1.36 22.11
N ARG A 147 9.82 -0.52 21.41
CA ARG A 147 8.67 0.19 21.99
C ARG A 147 7.49 -0.75 22.27
N LEU A 148 7.27 -1.78 21.44
CA LEU A 148 6.32 -2.85 21.73
C LEU A 148 6.71 -3.61 23.00
N GLN A 149 7.97 -4.06 23.10
CA GLN A 149 8.48 -4.77 24.29
C GLN A 149 8.36 -3.93 25.57
N TYR A 150 8.58 -2.61 25.49
CA TYR A 150 8.37 -1.71 26.62
C TYR A 150 6.88 -1.58 27.01
N ALA A 151 5.97 -1.52 26.02
CA ALA A 151 4.53 -1.48 26.26
C ALA A 151 4.01 -2.80 26.88
N GLU A 152 4.54 -3.96 26.44
CA GLU A 152 4.25 -5.28 27.00
C GLU A 152 4.69 -5.37 28.47
N GLN A 153 5.90 -4.89 28.80
CA GLN A 153 6.38 -4.83 30.20
C GLN A 153 5.49 -3.93 31.08
N LEU A 154 5.05 -2.78 30.55
CA LEU A 154 4.14 -1.89 31.27
C LEU A 154 2.76 -2.53 31.50
N LEU A 155 2.25 -3.27 30.50
CA LEU A 155 0.97 -3.98 30.58
C LEU A 155 1.02 -5.16 31.56
N GLU A 156 2.10 -5.95 31.58
CA GLU A 156 2.25 -7.02 32.57
C GLU A 156 2.41 -6.44 33.98
N LYS A 157 3.05 -5.27 34.14
CA LYS A 157 3.11 -4.57 35.43
C LYS A 157 1.73 -4.14 35.92
N THR A 158 0.90 -3.49 35.09
CA THR A 158 -0.45 -3.06 35.50
C THR A 158 -1.38 -4.26 35.72
N LYS A 159 -1.26 -5.34 34.94
CA LYS A 159 -1.96 -6.62 35.13
C LYS A 159 -1.63 -7.30 36.47
N ASN A 160 -0.42 -7.14 36.99
CA ASN A 160 -0.06 -7.63 38.32
C ASN A 160 -0.61 -6.70 39.43
N ASP A 161 -0.48 -5.37 39.29
CA ASP A 161 -1.07 -4.39 40.22
C ASP A 161 -2.60 -4.58 40.37
N ILE A 162 -3.32 -4.81 39.27
CA ILE A 162 -4.76 -5.14 39.27
C ILE A 162 -5.05 -6.46 40.02
N ARG A 163 -4.17 -7.46 39.94
CA ARG A 163 -4.32 -8.74 40.66
C ARG A 163 -4.15 -8.55 42.17
N ASP A 164 -3.14 -7.77 42.56
CA ASP A 164 -2.85 -7.46 43.95
C ASP A 164 -3.99 -6.62 44.56
N LYS A 165 -4.49 -5.61 43.82
CA LYS A 165 -5.66 -4.80 44.22
C LYS A 165 -6.95 -5.62 44.30
N ASN A 166 -7.20 -6.56 43.39
CA ASN A 166 -8.35 -7.46 43.49
C ASN A 166 -8.25 -8.39 44.72
N SER A 167 -7.03 -8.79 45.10
CA SER A 167 -6.78 -9.60 46.31
C SER A 167 -7.05 -8.80 47.59
N GLU A 168 -6.62 -7.54 47.63
CA GLU A 168 -6.92 -6.57 48.70
C GLU A 168 -8.44 -6.31 48.82
N ILE A 169 -9.13 -6.11 47.69
CA ILE A 169 -10.59 -5.94 47.64
C ILE A 169 -11.32 -7.20 48.17
N SER A 170 -10.84 -8.41 47.84
CA SER A 170 -11.42 -9.65 48.37
C SER A 170 -11.28 -9.72 49.89
N ALA A 171 -10.07 -9.46 50.42
CA ALA A 171 -9.85 -9.46 51.86
C ALA A 171 -10.71 -8.42 52.59
N LEU A 172 -10.87 -7.22 52.03
CA LEU A 172 -11.76 -6.18 52.57
C LEU A 172 -13.23 -6.61 52.55
N LYS A 173 -13.68 -7.30 51.50
CA LYS A 173 -15.03 -7.87 51.42
C LYS A 173 -15.25 -8.94 52.51
N ASP A 174 -14.27 -9.82 52.72
CA ASP A 174 -14.32 -10.85 53.76
C ASP A 174 -14.27 -10.26 55.18
N HIS A 175 -13.69 -9.06 55.36
CA HIS A 175 -13.79 -8.28 56.60
C HIS A 175 -15.18 -7.64 56.78
N LEU A 176 -15.75 -7.04 55.73
CA LEU A 176 -17.08 -6.44 55.79
C LEU A 176 -18.18 -7.47 56.07
N GLU A 177 -18.10 -8.67 55.50
CA GLU A 177 -19.10 -9.73 55.76
C GLU A 177 -19.00 -10.26 57.20
N ARG A 178 -17.78 -10.36 57.75
CA ARG A 178 -17.58 -10.68 59.18
C ARG A 178 -18.23 -9.62 60.09
N TYR A 179 -17.98 -8.33 59.83
CA TYR A 179 -18.60 -7.26 60.61
C TYR A 179 -20.13 -7.22 60.47
N ARG A 180 -20.70 -7.59 59.31
CA ARG A 180 -22.15 -7.79 59.17
C ARG A 180 -22.63 -8.89 60.11
N THR A 181 -22.04 -10.09 60.05
CA THR A 181 -22.45 -11.22 60.91
C THR A 181 -22.23 -10.96 62.41
N GLU A 182 -21.31 -10.06 62.76
CA GLU A 182 -21.11 -9.58 64.13
C GLU A 182 -22.21 -8.61 64.56
N MET A 183 -22.61 -7.65 63.72
CA MET A 183 -23.79 -6.81 63.99
C MET A 183 -25.07 -7.64 64.11
N ASP A 184 -25.30 -8.60 63.20
CA ASP A 184 -26.51 -9.44 63.21
C ASP A 184 -26.62 -10.23 64.53
N ASN A 185 -25.50 -10.75 65.05
CA ASN A 185 -25.44 -11.39 66.38
C ASN A 185 -25.71 -10.39 67.53
N LEU A 186 -25.13 -9.19 67.47
CA LEU A 186 -25.32 -8.16 68.51
C LEU A 186 -26.75 -7.61 68.52
N THR A 187 -27.42 -7.53 67.36
CA THR A 187 -28.85 -7.21 67.25
C THR A 187 -29.69 -8.31 67.87
N GLN A 188 -29.44 -9.59 67.56
CA GLN A 188 -30.16 -10.70 68.20
C GLN A 188 -30.00 -10.68 69.74
N GLN A 189 -28.79 -10.44 70.25
CA GLN A 189 -28.55 -10.32 71.70
C GLN A 189 -29.28 -9.12 72.33
N LEU A 190 -29.45 -8.02 71.59
CA LEU A 190 -30.21 -6.87 72.05
C LEU A 190 -31.72 -7.17 72.12
N ASP A 191 -32.26 -7.90 71.13
CA ASP A 191 -33.65 -8.32 71.11
C ASP A 191 -33.92 -9.35 72.23
N ASP A 192 -33.07 -10.37 72.37
CA ASP A 192 -33.15 -11.39 73.43
C ASP A 192 -33.16 -10.76 74.84
N THR A 193 -32.24 -9.82 75.10
CA THR A 193 -32.16 -9.14 76.42
C THR A 193 -33.28 -8.12 76.64
N ASN A 194 -33.86 -7.56 75.58
CA ASN A 194 -35.06 -6.73 75.67
C ASN A 194 -36.32 -7.56 76.01
N ASP A 195 -36.45 -8.78 75.48
CA ASP A 195 -37.51 -9.72 75.84
C ASP A 195 -37.37 -10.23 77.29
N GLU A 196 -36.14 -10.50 77.77
CA GLU A 196 -35.89 -10.77 79.20
C GLU A 196 -36.31 -9.58 80.08
N LEU A 197 -35.94 -8.35 79.71
CA LEU A 197 -36.34 -7.12 80.43
C LEU A 197 -37.86 -6.91 80.43
N TYR A 198 -38.55 -7.25 79.34
CA TYR A 198 -40.02 -7.22 79.26
C TYR A 198 -40.65 -8.22 80.24
N MET A 199 -40.14 -9.46 80.27
CA MET A 199 -40.62 -10.50 81.18
C MET A 199 -40.38 -10.12 82.65
N VAL A 200 -39.19 -9.65 83.00
CA VAL A 200 -38.87 -9.19 84.37
C VAL A 200 -39.75 -8.01 84.79
N ARG A 201 -40.01 -7.04 83.90
CA ARG A 201 -40.97 -5.95 84.18
C ARG A 201 -42.38 -6.47 84.47
N LYS A 202 -42.84 -7.46 83.69
CA LYS A 202 -44.17 -8.06 83.82
C LYS A 202 -44.33 -8.83 85.14
N GLU A 203 -43.35 -9.63 85.52
CA GLU A 203 -43.31 -10.31 86.83
C GLU A 203 -43.27 -9.32 88.00
N LEU A 204 -42.44 -8.27 87.89
CA LEU A 204 -42.36 -7.22 88.90
C LEU A 204 -43.71 -6.52 89.09
N GLN A 205 -44.44 -6.24 88.00
CA GLN A 205 -45.79 -5.68 88.06
C GLN A 205 -46.77 -6.60 88.79
N TYR A 206 -46.85 -7.89 88.43
CA TYR A 206 -47.70 -8.85 89.14
C TYR A 206 -47.36 -8.94 90.64
N ALA A 207 -46.08 -8.88 91.01
CA ALA A 207 -45.62 -8.89 92.40
C ALA A 207 -46.01 -7.62 93.17
N TYR A 208 -46.09 -6.45 92.51
CA TYR A 208 -46.64 -5.23 93.09
C TYR A 208 -48.16 -5.30 93.25
N GLU A 209 -48.87 -5.87 92.27
CA GLU A 209 -50.33 -6.02 92.30
C GLU A 209 -50.78 -6.92 93.46
N GLN A 210 -50.17 -8.10 93.63
CA GLN A 210 -50.43 -8.98 94.78
C GLN A 210 -50.18 -8.29 96.13
N LYS A 211 -49.12 -7.48 96.25
CA LYS A 211 -48.82 -6.75 97.49
C LYS A 211 -49.82 -5.64 97.83
N GLN A 212 -50.70 -5.26 96.91
CA GLN A 212 -51.78 -4.30 97.18
C GLN A 212 -53.08 -4.94 97.67
N GLU A 213 -53.38 -6.20 97.33
CA GLU A 213 -54.65 -6.84 97.71
C GLU A 213 -54.94 -6.82 99.22
N PRO A 214 -54.03 -7.20 100.14
CA PRO A 214 -54.31 -7.18 101.58
C PRO A 214 -54.38 -5.77 102.20
N ARG A 215 -54.34 -4.70 101.38
CA ARG A 215 -54.47 -3.30 101.84
C ARG A 215 -55.69 -2.57 101.27
N LYS A 216 -56.28 -3.02 100.17
CA LYS A 216 -57.40 -2.32 99.51
C LYS A 216 -58.68 -2.28 100.36
N GLU A 217 -58.93 -3.31 101.18
CA GLU A 217 -60.09 -3.35 102.10
C GLU A 217 -60.02 -2.35 103.26
N LYS A 218 -58.85 -1.82 103.61
CA LYS A 218 -58.67 -0.93 104.79
C LYS A 218 -58.52 0.56 104.49
N LEU A 219 -58.51 0.97 103.21
CA LEU A 219 -58.26 2.37 102.83
C LEU A 219 -59.46 3.11 102.22
N LEU A 220 -60.57 2.43 101.93
CA LEU A 220 -61.81 3.04 101.38
C LEU A 220 -62.57 3.98 102.35
N LEU A 221 -62.03 4.24 103.55
CA LEU A 221 -62.68 5.05 104.59
C LEU A 221 -61.83 6.23 105.11
N ALA A 222 -60.65 6.49 104.53
CA ALA A 222 -59.62 7.33 105.16
C ALA A 222 -59.09 8.51 104.32
N SER A 223 -59.69 8.83 103.17
CA SER A 223 -59.19 9.89 102.27
C SER A 223 -60.31 10.79 101.72
N SER A 224 -60.91 11.59 102.60
CA SER A 224 -61.81 12.70 102.21
C SER A 224 -61.49 14.01 102.94
N LEU A 225 -60.41 14.06 103.73
CA LEU A 225 -59.97 15.23 104.49
C LEU A 225 -58.44 15.33 104.54
N LEU A 226 -57.83 15.94 103.53
CA LEU A 226 -56.96 17.12 103.73
C LEU A 226 -56.57 17.74 102.38
N SER A 227 -56.72 19.06 102.29
CA SER A 227 -56.14 19.93 101.26
C SER A 227 -55.72 21.21 101.97
N THR A 228 -54.47 21.67 101.78
CA THR A 228 -53.94 23.04 101.97
C THR A 228 -52.40 23.00 101.83
N ALA A 229 -51.79 24.12 101.40
CA ALA A 229 -50.37 24.35 101.11
C ALA A 229 -49.85 23.61 99.85
N GLU A 230 -49.58 24.26 98.71
CA GLU A 230 -48.54 25.27 98.39
C GLU A 230 -47.15 24.62 98.17
N SER A 231 -46.31 25.03 97.19
CA SER A 231 -46.34 26.22 96.30
C SER A 231 -45.72 25.94 94.91
N HIS A 232 -45.78 26.95 94.03
CA HIS A 232 -45.24 27.06 92.66
C HIS A 232 -43.80 26.53 92.42
N ILE A 233 -43.53 26.14 91.16
CA ILE A 233 -42.78 26.96 90.18
C ILE A 233 -43.07 26.47 88.75
N GLN A 234 -42.85 27.31 87.73
CA GLN A 234 -43.47 27.22 86.41
C GLN A 234 -42.45 27.16 85.25
N GLU A 235 -42.70 26.23 84.32
CA GLU A 235 -42.59 26.32 82.85
C GLU A 235 -41.76 27.47 82.21
N LEU A 236 -40.78 27.12 81.36
CA LEU A 236 -40.65 27.54 79.93
C LEU A 236 -39.32 27.03 79.29
N ALA A 237 -39.10 27.31 78.00
CA ALA A 237 -38.03 26.74 77.16
C ALA A 237 -37.26 27.81 76.33
N TYR A 238 -36.27 27.37 75.51
CA TYR A 238 -35.38 28.16 74.60
C TYR A 238 -34.28 28.99 75.30
N ASP A 239 -33.09 29.31 74.73
CA ASP A 239 -32.24 28.70 73.66
C ASP A 239 -30.81 29.34 73.74
N GLU A 240 -29.89 28.94 72.85
CA GLU A 240 -28.62 29.59 72.44
C GLU A 240 -27.50 29.94 73.47
N ARG A 241 -26.41 29.14 73.42
CA ARG A 241 -25.06 29.58 72.95
C ARG A 241 -24.34 30.78 73.62
N SER A 242 -23.23 30.53 74.35
CA SER A 242 -21.88 31.05 73.98
C SER A 242 -20.70 30.44 74.79
N GLU A 243 -19.48 30.84 74.42
CA GLU A 243 -18.14 30.31 74.68
C GLU A 243 -17.59 30.39 76.14
N GLY A 244 -16.65 29.49 76.46
CA GLY A 244 -15.30 29.95 76.84
C GLY A 244 -14.71 29.61 78.23
N ALA A 245 -14.02 28.46 78.38
CA ALA A 245 -12.93 28.28 79.37
C ALA A 245 -11.99 27.07 79.09
N GLN A 246 -10.72 27.37 78.83
CA GLN A 246 -9.49 26.52 78.83
C GLN A 246 -8.35 27.51 79.25
N PRO A 247 -7.10 27.13 79.67
CA PRO A 247 -6.30 26.01 79.14
C PRO A 247 -5.24 25.35 80.08
N LYS A 248 -4.34 24.55 79.48
CA LYS A 248 -2.94 24.17 79.90
C LYS A 248 -2.79 22.95 80.81
N THR A 249 -1.66 22.20 80.84
CA THR A 249 -0.30 22.39 80.25
C THR A 249 0.27 21.12 79.57
N SER A 250 1.08 21.30 78.50
CA SER A 250 2.12 20.34 78.04
C SER A 250 3.50 20.69 78.63
N PRO A 251 4.53 19.83 78.44
CA PRO A 251 5.71 20.23 77.63
C PRO A 251 6.12 19.15 76.61
N VAL A 252 6.73 19.36 75.41
CA VAL A 252 7.61 20.41 74.82
C VAL A 252 9.12 20.11 74.93
N PHE A 253 9.81 19.99 73.78
CA PHE A 253 11.18 20.47 73.43
C PHE A 253 11.47 20.21 71.93
N ALA A 254 12.56 20.75 71.34
CA ALA A 254 12.63 21.98 70.52
C ALA A 254 13.84 21.88 69.50
N THR A 255 14.27 22.82 68.62
CA THR A 255 13.94 24.24 68.28
C THR A 255 14.55 24.66 66.91
N GLN A 256 13.82 25.38 66.03
CA GLN A 256 14.29 26.48 65.11
C GLN A 256 15.46 26.27 64.09
N PRO A 257 15.87 27.26 63.22
CA PRO A 257 15.07 28.13 62.31
C PRO A 257 15.70 28.43 60.90
N PHE A 258 14.94 29.14 60.03
CA PHE A 258 15.36 29.96 58.85
C PHE A 258 15.89 29.27 57.55
N PRO A 259 15.95 29.96 56.38
CA PRO A 259 15.48 31.33 56.03
C PRO A 259 14.40 31.36 54.91
N ALA A 260 14.12 32.56 54.35
CA ALA A 260 13.20 32.79 53.23
C ALA A 260 13.92 33.28 51.96
N ASN A 261 13.16 33.42 50.85
CA ASN A 261 13.55 33.44 49.42
C ASN A 261 13.68 32.01 48.82
N GLU A 262 13.23 31.73 47.60
CA GLU A 262 12.77 32.63 46.51
C GLU A 262 11.29 32.43 46.14
N ARG A 263 10.56 33.52 45.85
CA ARG A 263 9.34 33.43 45.04
C ARG A 263 9.71 33.40 43.56
N LYS A 264 9.75 32.21 42.95
CA LYS A 264 9.50 32.13 41.50
C LYS A 264 8.03 32.54 41.24
N PRO A 265 7.75 33.35 40.20
CA PRO A 265 6.39 33.76 39.91
C PRO A 265 5.53 32.56 39.48
N PRO A 266 4.20 32.65 39.59
CA PRO A 266 3.32 31.74 38.86
C PRO A 266 3.65 31.81 37.37
N VAL A 267 3.63 30.67 36.69
CA VAL A 267 3.68 30.65 35.21
C VAL A 267 2.49 31.45 34.72
N GLN A 268 2.75 32.48 33.92
CA GLN A 268 1.71 33.26 33.28
C GLN A 268 1.00 32.37 32.26
N ASP A 269 -0.30 32.13 32.46
CA ASP A 269 -1.14 31.38 31.52
C ASP A 269 -1.37 32.24 30.25
N LEU A 270 -0.40 32.19 29.34
CA LEU A 270 -0.35 33.01 28.15
C LEU A 270 -1.27 32.45 27.06
N GLY A 271 -2.55 32.81 27.16
CA GLY A 271 -3.44 32.87 26.00
C GLY A 271 -4.27 31.62 25.73
N ALA A 272 -4.97 31.10 26.74
CA ALA A 272 -6.10 30.19 26.52
C ALA A 272 -7.24 30.92 25.76
N ALA A 273 -7.19 30.89 24.44
CA ALA A 273 -8.28 31.35 23.57
C ALA A 273 -9.59 30.66 23.97
N HIS A 274 -10.64 31.43 24.20
CA HIS A 274 -11.87 30.95 24.83
C HIS A 274 -12.71 30.10 23.88
N GLY A 275 -12.45 28.79 23.86
CA GLY A 275 -13.35 27.80 23.26
C GLY A 275 -14.62 27.56 24.09
N MET A 276 -15.55 26.79 23.53
CA MET A 276 -16.87 26.56 24.13
C MET A 276 -16.79 25.78 25.46
N THR A 277 -17.77 26.00 26.36
CA THR A 277 -17.86 25.21 27.60
C THR A 277 -18.43 23.82 27.33
N ILE A 278 -18.01 22.82 28.12
CA ILE A 278 -18.48 21.44 28.02
C ILE A 278 -20.02 21.35 28.17
N LYS A 279 -20.64 22.25 28.94
CA LYS A 279 -22.10 22.29 29.11
C LYS A 279 -22.82 22.74 27.83
N ASP A 280 -22.22 23.66 27.08
CA ASP A 280 -22.81 24.16 25.83
C ASP A 280 -22.55 23.19 24.67
N LEU A 281 -21.41 22.48 24.70
CA LEU A 281 -21.12 21.37 23.79
C LEU A 281 -22.09 20.20 23.98
N ASN A 282 -22.37 19.79 25.22
CA ASN A 282 -23.34 18.72 25.48
C ASN A 282 -24.74 19.10 24.97
N LYS A 283 -25.19 20.35 25.17
CA LYS A 283 -26.45 20.86 24.59
C LYS A 283 -26.42 20.87 23.05
N LEU A 284 -25.29 21.18 22.42
CA LEU A 284 -25.16 21.14 20.96
C LEU A 284 -25.34 19.70 20.44
N SER A 285 -24.73 18.72 21.11
CA SER A 285 -24.84 17.29 20.76
C SER A 285 -26.20 16.66 21.05
N GLU A 286 -27.11 17.37 21.74
CA GLU A 286 -28.53 17.00 21.87
C GLU A 286 -29.39 17.49 20.69
N ASN A 287 -28.90 18.46 19.90
CA ASN A 287 -29.61 18.98 18.73
C ASN A 287 -29.19 18.30 17.42
N ILE A 288 -27.94 17.83 17.34
CA ILE A 288 -27.37 17.15 16.16
C ILE A 288 -27.77 15.67 16.16
N SER A 289 -28.21 15.15 15.02
CA SER A 289 -28.63 13.74 14.89
C SER A 289 -27.43 12.79 15.03
N ARG A 290 -27.60 11.68 15.76
CA ARG A 290 -26.50 10.72 16.00
C ARG A 290 -26.27 9.84 14.77
N PHE A 291 -25.08 9.96 14.17
CA PHE A 291 -24.71 9.13 13.02
C PHE A 291 -24.54 7.66 13.42
N ASN A 292 -25.38 6.79 12.84
CA ASN A 292 -25.44 5.36 13.11
C ASN A 292 -25.32 4.57 11.79
N GLN A 293 -24.40 3.59 11.75
CA GLN A 293 -24.19 2.73 10.59
C GLN A 293 -25.36 1.74 10.35
N ASN A 294 -26.12 1.41 11.41
CA ASN A 294 -27.09 0.30 11.40
C ASN A 294 -28.55 0.76 11.30
N SER A 295 -28.82 2.05 11.02
CA SER A 295 -30.18 2.53 10.74
C SER A 295 -30.56 2.25 9.27
N THR A 296 -31.74 1.65 9.05
CA THR A 296 -32.30 1.40 7.71
C THR A 296 -32.59 2.69 6.93
N GLU A 297 -32.63 3.82 7.62
CA GLU A 297 -32.60 5.16 7.03
C GLU A 297 -31.15 5.50 6.68
N GLY A 298 -30.83 5.57 5.39
CA GLY A 298 -29.48 5.87 4.90
C GLY A 298 -29.03 7.29 5.28
N HIS A 299 -28.31 7.41 6.39
CA HIS A 299 -27.74 8.67 6.87
C HIS A 299 -26.50 9.00 6.04
N ASP A 300 -26.61 9.99 5.14
CA ASP A 300 -25.48 10.51 4.39
C ASP A 300 -24.44 11.15 5.34
N ILE A 301 -23.20 10.67 5.25
CA ILE A 301 -22.06 11.19 6.02
C ILE A 301 -21.79 12.67 5.69
N GLN A 302 -22.07 13.13 4.46
CA GLN A 302 -21.88 14.52 4.08
C GLN A 302 -22.95 15.41 4.73
N ALA A 303 -24.23 15.02 4.68
CA ALA A 303 -25.30 15.71 5.40
C ALA A 303 -25.05 15.80 6.92
N TYR A 304 -24.58 14.72 7.57
CA TYR A 304 -24.23 14.73 8.99
C TYR A 304 -23.07 15.69 9.33
N LEU A 305 -22.02 15.73 8.50
CA LEU A 305 -20.91 16.66 8.72
C LEU A 305 -21.29 18.12 8.41
N GLN A 306 -22.22 18.35 7.48
CA GLN A 306 -22.81 19.66 7.22
C GLN A 306 -23.69 20.14 8.39
N ASP A 307 -24.48 19.25 9.01
CA ASP A 307 -25.28 19.55 10.21
C ASP A 307 -24.40 19.98 11.39
N ILE A 308 -23.28 19.27 11.63
CA ILE A 308 -22.29 19.67 12.64
C ILE A 308 -21.74 21.07 12.34
N GLU A 309 -21.26 21.34 11.12
CA GLU A 309 -20.64 22.64 10.83
C GLU A 309 -21.65 23.80 10.83
N PHE A 310 -22.90 23.58 10.38
CA PHE A 310 -23.99 24.54 10.52
C PHE A 310 -24.25 24.90 12.00
N HIS A 311 -24.29 23.90 12.87
CA HIS A 311 -24.43 24.12 14.31
C HIS A 311 -23.20 24.80 14.96
N MET A 312 -22.02 24.76 14.32
CA MET A 312 -20.79 25.45 14.74
C MET A 312 -20.73 26.90 14.25
N GLU A 313 -20.96 27.17 12.96
CA GLU A 313 -20.86 28.52 12.38
C GLU A 313 -21.83 29.51 13.02
N MET A 314 -22.96 29.01 13.54
CA MET A 314 -23.95 29.77 14.31
C MET A 314 -23.48 30.16 15.73
N ARG A 315 -22.20 30.01 16.07
CA ARG A 315 -21.61 30.33 17.39
C ARG A 315 -20.27 31.08 17.29
N PRO A 316 -20.03 32.13 18.09
CA PRO A 316 -18.74 32.79 18.14
C PRO A 316 -17.68 31.93 18.87
N HIS A 317 -16.42 32.06 18.45
CA HIS A 317 -15.24 31.45 19.09
C HIS A 317 -15.16 29.91 19.10
N VAL A 318 -15.82 29.21 18.17
CA VAL A 318 -15.62 27.76 17.98
C VAL A 318 -14.15 27.44 17.65
N THR A 319 -13.54 26.56 18.44
CA THR A 319 -12.21 26.02 18.15
C THR A 319 -12.30 24.61 17.52
N ASP A 320 -11.26 24.17 16.82
CA ASP A 320 -11.23 22.81 16.26
C ASP A 320 -11.26 21.72 17.33
N ARG A 321 -10.81 22.02 18.56
CA ARG A 321 -10.97 21.12 19.72
C ARG A 321 -12.45 20.92 20.07
N ASP A 322 -13.26 21.96 19.91
CA ASP A 322 -14.69 21.93 20.21
C ASP A 322 -15.45 21.20 19.08
N ARG A 323 -15.05 21.40 17.81
CA ARG A 323 -15.50 20.58 16.66
C ARG A 323 -15.22 19.08 16.88
N LEU A 324 -13.99 18.74 17.25
CA LEU A 324 -13.57 17.37 17.57
C LEU A 324 -14.35 16.76 18.76
N CYS A 325 -14.76 17.60 19.72
CA CYS A 325 -15.55 17.16 20.87
C CYS A 325 -16.97 16.77 20.45
N ILE A 326 -17.64 17.61 19.65
CA ILE A 326 -18.99 17.34 19.15
C ILE A 326 -19.00 16.13 18.23
N LEU A 327 -18.07 16.04 17.27
CA LEU A 327 -17.96 14.89 16.37
C LEU A 327 -17.89 13.57 17.15
N ARG A 328 -17.13 13.53 18.26
CA ARG A 328 -17.05 12.36 19.16
C ARG A 328 -18.31 12.11 19.97
N ALA A 329 -19.03 13.16 20.37
CA ALA A 329 -20.26 13.07 21.16
C ALA A 329 -21.46 12.59 20.33
N THR A 330 -21.57 13.04 19.07
CA THR A 330 -22.67 12.71 18.14
C THR A 330 -22.43 11.42 17.35
N SER A 331 -21.18 10.95 17.23
CA SER A 331 -20.86 9.65 16.63
C SER A 331 -21.37 8.47 17.45
N SER A 332 -21.83 7.43 16.76
CA SER A 332 -22.05 6.07 17.29
C SER A 332 -20.77 5.44 17.89
N PRO A 333 -20.89 4.41 18.75
CA PRO A 333 -19.73 3.68 19.28
C PRO A 333 -18.79 3.13 18.20
N GLU A 334 -19.34 2.68 17.08
CA GLU A 334 -18.64 2.08 15.95
C GLU A 334 -17.76 3.13 15.25
N VAL A 335 -18.35 4.28 14.92
CA VAL A 335 -17.60 5.42 14.34
C VAL A 335 -16.62 6.02 15.36
N ARG A 336 -16.94 6.03 16.66
CA ARG A 336 -16.00 6.44 17.71
C ARG A 336 -14.78 5.51 17.77
N ASN A 337 -14.98 4.20 17.67
CA ASN A 337 -13.90 3.21 17.58
C ASN A 337 -13.05 3.39 16.31
N PHE A 338 -13.66 3.78 15.18
CA PHE A 338 -12.94 4.14 13.96
C PHE A 338 -12.09 5.41 14.15
N LEU A 339 -12.67 6.49 14.68
CA LEU A 339 -11.96 7.74 15.03
C LEU A 339 -10.78 7.48 15.99
N ASP A 340 -10.96 6.57 16.96
CA ASP A 340 -9.93 6.19 17.92
C ASP A 340 -8.87 5.21 17.37
N ARG A 341 -9.02 4.69 16.15
CA ARG A 341 -7.97 3.97 15.42
C ARG A 341 -7.09 4.87 14.54
N GLN A 342 -7.53 6.08 14.22
CA GLN A 342 -6.81 6.97 13.28
C GLN A 342 -5.41 7.41 13.77
N PRO A 343 -4.48 7.78 12.87
CA PRO A 343 -3.17 8.33 13.24
C PRO A 343 -3.27 9.61 14.07
N SER A 344 -2.30 9.87 14.95
CA SER A 344 -2.32 11.05 15.83
C SER A 344 -2.39 12.38 15.09
N HIS A 345 -1.76 12.47 13.91
CA HIS A 345 -1.77 13.66 13.03
C HIS A 345 -3.07 13.84 12.22
N THR A 346 -3.98 12.86 12.32
CA THR A 346 -5.35 12.91 11.79
C THR A 346 -6.29 13.24 12.95
N LYS A 347 -6.19 12.49 14.07
CA LYS A 347 -6.99 12.68 15.30
C LYS A 347 -7.02 14.11 15.84
N SER A 348 -5.92 14.86 15.68
CA SER A 348 -5.79 16.24 16.18
C SER A 348 -6.28 17.31 15.20
N ASN A 349 -6.79 16.95 14.02
CA ASN A 349 -7.23 17.87 12.99
C ASN A 349 -8.64 17.46 12.50
N TYR A 350 -9.61 18.35 12.69
CA TYR A 350 -11.01 18.08 12.35
C TYR A 350 -11.22 17.80 10.86
N GLN A 351 -10.67 18.65 9.97
CA GLN A 351 -10.80 18.50 8.51
C GLN A 351 -10.31 17.13 8.02
N ARG A 352 -9.15 16.67 8.52
CA ARG A 352 -8.59 15.35 8.18
C ARG A 352 -9.42 14.18 8.70
N LEU A 353 -10.14 14.33 9.81
CA LEU A 353 -11.10 13.32 10.24
C LEU A 353 -12.36 13.35 9.36
N CYS A 354 -12.84 14.53 8.94
CA CYS A 354 -13.94 14.64 7.99
C CYS A 354 -13.60 13.99 6.64
N GLU A 355 -12.41 14.27 6.08
CA GLU A 355 -11.90 13.60 4.87
C GLU A 355 -11.91 12.06 4.99
N VAL A 356 -11.44 11.53 6.13
CA VAL A 356 -11.34 10.10 6.37
C VAL A 356 -12.70 9.45 6.68
N LEU A 357 -13.60 10.16 7.37
CA LEU A 357 -15.00 9.73 7.57
C LEU A 357 -15.77 9.69 6.25
N ILE A 358 -15.68 10.74 5.42
CA ILE A 358 -16.31 10.78 4.10
C ILE A 358 -15.77 9.62 3.26
N LYS A 359 -14.46 9.38 3.26
CA LYS A 359 -13.85 8.28 2.52
C LYS A 359 -14.31 6.89 2.97
N GLU A 360 -14.49 6.67 4.26
CA GLU A 360 -14.92 5.37 4.81
C GLU A 360 -16.43 5.13 4.61
N PHE A 361 -17.26 6.18 4.79
CA PHE A 361 -18.72 6.06 4.87
C PHE A 361 -19.48 6.58 3.64
N THR A 362 -18.79 7.01 2.56
CA THR A 362 -19.41 7.25 1.24
C THR A 362 -19.45 5.99 0.37
N ASP A 363 -18.70 4.93 0.71
CA ASP A 363 -18.63 3.68 -0.05
C ASP A 363 -19.20 2.48 0.75
N PRO A 364 -20.54 2.27 0.75
CA PRO A 364 -21.17 1.14 1.45
C PRO A 364 -20.89 -0.23 0.80
N GLU A 365 -20.21 -0.30 -0.35
CA GLU A 365 -19.97 -1.56 -1.05
C GLU A 365 -18.70 -2.29 -0.57
N SER A 366 -17.91 -1.76 0.36
CA SER A 366 -16.64 -2.37 0.80
C SER A 366 -16.75 -3.86 1.22
N GLU A 367 -17.76 -4.23 2.00
CA GLU A 367 -17.97 -5.63 2.44
C GLU A 367 -18.84 -6.45 1.45
N HIS A 368 -19.83 -5.81 0.82
CA HIS A 368 -20.74 -6.48 -0.12
C HIS A 368 -20.11 -6.73 -1.50
N GLY A 369 -19.27 -5.80 -1.97
CA GLY A 369 -18.52 -5.85 -3.21
C GLY A 369 -17.48 -6.97 -3.21
N LEU A 370 -16.75 -7.17 -2.12
CA LEU A 370 -15.78 -8.28 -2.02
C LEU A 370 -16.47 -9.66 -2.13
N LEU A 371 -17.63 -9.85 -1.48
CA LEU A 371 -18.45 -11.05 -1.66
C LEU A 371 -18.94 -11.18 -3.11
N THR A 372 -19.46 -10.10 -3.68
CA THR A 372 -19.93 -10.04 -5.08
C THR A 372 -18.81 -10.34 -6.08
N ALA A 373 -17.57 -9.93 -5.79
CA ALA A 373 -16.40 -10.19 -6.62
C ALA A 373 -15.99 -11.68 -6.59
N LEU A 374 -16.02 -12.32 -5.42
CA LEU A 374 -15.75 -13.76 -5.28
C LEU A 374 -16.75 -14.60 -6.08
N GLU A 375 -18.03 -14.19 -6.11
CA GLU A 375 -19.06 -14.85 -6.92
C GLU A 375 -19.02 -14.47 -8.42
N THR A 376 -18.37 -13.36 -8.78
CA THR A 376 -18.35 -12.82 -10.15
C THR A 376 -17.51 -13.68 -11.11
N LYS A 377 -18.24 -14.45 -11.91
CA LYS A 377 -17.74 -15.33 -12.99
C LYS A 377 -18.08 -14.79 -14.36
N GLN A 378 -17.26 -15.14 -15.36
CA GLN A 378 -17.47 -14.76 -16.75
C GLN A 378 -18.66 -15.52 -17.35
N GLY A 379 -19.62 -14.80 -17.90
CA GLY A 379 -20.75 -15.37 -18.64
C GLY A 379 -20.34 -16.03 -19.96
N ARG A 380 -21.10 -17.04 -20.41
CA ARG A 380 -20.82 -17.81 -21.65
C ARG A 380 -20.75 -16.98 -22.94
N GLN A 381 -21.30 -15.76 -22.93
CA GLN A 381 -21.34 -14.80 -24.03
C GLN A 381 -20.71 -13.44 -23.64
N GLU A 382 -20.06 -13.36 -22.47
CA GLU A 382 -19.46 -12.14 -21.95
C GLU A 382 -18.02 -12.00 -22.46
N THR A 383 -17.64 -10.84 -22.99
CA THR A 383 -16.26 -10.62 -23.45
C THR A 383 -15.31 -10.52 -22.25
N PRO A 384 -14.03 -10.92 -22.36
CA PRO A 384 -13.08 -10.82 -21.26
C PRO A 384 -12.94 -9.40 -20.69
N GLN A 385 -13.08 -8.37 -21.54
CA GLN A 385 -13.04 -6.95 -21.12
C GLN A 385 -14.29 -6.53 -20.32
N ALA A 386 -15.49 -6.98 -20.73
CA ALA A 386 -16.71 -6.71 -19.98
C ALA A 386 -16.67 -7.38 -18.60
N TYR A 387 -16.23 -8.64 -18.57
CA TYR A 387 -15.99 -9.39 -17.34
C TYR A 387 -14.93 -8.70 -16.45
N TYR A 388 -13.80 -8.27 -17.02
CA TYR A 388 -12.74 -7.55 -16.32
C TYR A 388 -13.27 -6.28 -15.64
N ASN A 389 -13.97 -5.43 -16.38
CA ASN A 389 -14.51 -4.17 -15.86
C ASN A 389 -15.49 -4.44 -14.70
N ARG A 390 -16.34 -5.48 -14.82
CA ARG A 390 -17.34 -5.86 -13.83
C ARG A 390 -16.72 -6.46 -12.56
N LEU A 391 -15.68 -7.30 -12.70
CA LEU A 391 -14.91 -7.83 -11.57
C LEU A 391 -14.11 -6.70 -10.87
N ARG A 392 -13.47 -5.82 -11.65
CA ARG A 392 -12.73 -4.65 -11.14
C ARG A 392 -13.62 -3.74 -10.32
N GLN A 393 -14.84 -3.46 -10.80
CA GLN A 393 -15.82 -2.65 -10.08
C GLN A 393 -16.28 -3.34 -8.78
N ALA A 394 -16.60 -4.64 -8.80
CA ALA A 394 -16.99 -5.35 -7.58
C ALA A 394 -15.85 -5.46 -6.55
N TYR A 395 -14.62 -5.73 -7.00
CA TYR A 395 -13.48 -6.01 -6.12
C TYR A 395 -12.82 -4.75 -5.54
N PHE A 396 -12.83 -3.63 -6.27
CA PHE A 396 -12.22 -2.37 -5.84
C PHE A 396 -13.25 -1.26 -5.53
N GLY A 397 -14.55 -1.45 -5.79
CA GLY A 397 -15.58 -0.43 -5.53
C GLY A 397 -15.27 0.89 -6.25
N ALA A 398 -15.35 2.01 -5.51
CA ALA A 398 -14.98 3.32 -6.03
C ALA A 398 -13.44 3.59 -6.05
N HIS A 399 -12.60 2.61 -5.67
CA HIS A 399 -11.16 2.84 -5.49
C HIS A 399 -10.42 2.92 -6.83
N ASN A 400 -9.67 4.01 -7.02
CA ASN A 400 -8.84 4.23 -8.21
C ASN A 400 -7.44 4.77 -7.83
N LYS A 401 -6.68 3.99 -7.06
CA LYS A 401 -5.25 4.24 -6.80
C LYS A 401 -4.43 3.66 -7.96
N PRO A 402 -3.23 4.18 -8.27
CA PRO A 402 -2.26 3.42 -9.03
C PRO A 402 -1.98 2.06 -8.35
N ASP A 403 -1.55 1.09 -9.14
CA ASP A 403 -1.06 -0.23 -8.72
C ASP A 403 -2.09 -1.15 -8.00
N LEU A 404 -3.38 -0.78 -7.92
CA LEU A 404 -4.45 -1.68 -7.42
C LEU A 404 -4.50 -3.01 -8.20
N GLU A 405 -4.34 -2.91 -9.51
CA GLU A 405 -4.46 -4.02 -10.45
C GLU A 405 -3.26 -5.00 -10.36
N GLU A 406 -2.24 -4.68 -9.55
CA GLU A 406 -1.13 -5.57 -9.19
C GLU A 406 -1.44 -6.54 -8.02
N ASP A 407 -2.61 -6.46 -7.37
CA ASP A 407 -2.99 -7.41 -6.34
C ASP A 407 -3.06 -8.85 -6.89
N VAL A 408 -2.25 -9.73 -6.29
CA VAL A 408 -2.16 -11.16 -6.61
C VAL A 408 -3.52 -11.85 -6.41
N ASN A 409 -4.32 -11.43 -5.43
CA ASN A 409 -5.63 -12.00 -5.17
C ASN A 409 -6.62 -11.65 -6.27
N PHE A 410 -6.65 -10.38 -6.71
CA PHE A 410 -7.44 -9.94 -7.87
C PHE A 410 -7.04 -10.67 -9.15
N LYS A 411 -5.74 -10.76 -9.46
CA LYS A 411 -5.22 -11.49 -10.64
C LYS A 411 -5.59 -12.98 -10.60
N SER A 412 -5.46 -13.62 -9.44
CA SER A 412 -5.84 -15.03 -9.23
C SER A 412 -7.34 -15.24 -9.40
N LEU A 413 -8.16 -14.38 -8.79
CA LEU A 413 -9.62 -14.43 -8.87
C LEU A 413 -10.11 -14.28 -10.31
N PHE A 414 -9.58 -13.29 -11.05
CA PHE A 414 -9.88 -13.11 -12.47
C PHE A 414 -9.60 -14.38 -13.28
N LEU A 415 -8.38 -14.94 -13.18
CA LEU A 415 -8.00 -16.14 -13.93
C LEU A 415 -8.82 -17.38 -13.55
N LYS A 416 -9.16 -17.54 -12.26
CA LYS A 416 -9.95 -18.68 -11.75
C LYS A 416 -11.42 -18.64 -12.16
N ASN A 417 -11.98 -17.44 -12.34
CA ASN A 417 -13.38 -17.22 -12.69
C ASN A 417 -13.62 -16.88 -14.19
N LEU A 418 -12.58 -16.93 -15.04
CA LEU A 418 -12.69 -16.90 -16.51
C LEU A 418 -13.52 -18.08 -17.04
N HIS A 419 -14.21 -17.86 -18.16
CA HIS A 419 -14.96 -18.91 -18.83
C HIS A 419 -13.99 -19.92 -19.47
N PRO A 420 -14.22 -21.26 -19.37
CA PRO A 420 -13.29 -22.26 -19.88
C PRO A 420 -12.91 -22.08 -21.36
N GLY A 421 -13.86 -21.65 -22.21
CA GLY A 421 -13.59 -21.36 -23.62
C GLY A 421 -12.58 -20.23 -23.87
N VAL A 422 -12.32 -19.36 -22.88
CA VAL A 422 -11.27 -18.34 -22.92
C VAL A 422 -10.00 -18.84 -22.22
N SER A 423 -10.11 -19.49 -21.05
CA SER A 423 -8.92 -19.97 -20.31
C SER A 423 -8.08 -20.97 -21.13
N HIS A 424 -8.73 -21.83 -21.93
CA HIS A 424 -8.04 -22.77 -22.82
C HIS A 424 -7.21 -22.07 -23.90
N HIS A 425 -7.65 -20.91 -24.42
CA HIS A 425 -6.88 -20.14 -25.40
C HIS A 425 -5.68 -19.41 -24.78
N LEU A 426 -5.69 -19.18 -23.46
CA LEU A 426 -4.60 -18.56 -22.71
C LEU A 426 -3.58 -19.59 -22.18
N GLY A 427 -3.76 -20.88 -22.46
CA GLY A 427 -2.93 -21.96 -21.89
C GLY A 427 -3.15 -22.19 -20.39
N VAL A 428 -4.13 -21.51 -19.79
CA VAL A 428 -4.45 -21.61 -18.36
C VAL A 428 -5.27 -22.88 -18.12
N MET A 429 -4.56 -24.00 -17.99
CA MET A 429 -5.07 -25.19 -17.31
C MET A 429 -5.40 -24.78 -15.87
N ALA A 430 -6.67 -24.92 -15.48
CA ALA A 430 -7.16 -24.56 -14.15
C ALA A 430 -6.71 -25.62 -13.11
N CYS A 431 -5.44 -25.54 -12.70
CA CYS A 431 -4.84 -26.41 -11.70
C CYS A 431 -5.11 -25.90 -10.28
N LEU A 432 -6.24 -26.34 -9.71
CA LEU A 432 -6.64 -26.29 -8.29
C LEU A 432 -7.04 -24.88 -7.75
#